data_AF-A0A914P6F2-F1
#
_entry.id   AF-A0A914P6F2-F1
#
_cell.length_a   1.000
_cell.length_b   1.000
_cell.length_c   1.000
_cell.angle_alpha   90.00
_cell.angle_beta   90.00
_cell.angle_gamma   90.00
#
_symmetry.space_group_name_H-M   'P 1'
#
loop_
_entity.id
_entity.type
_entity.pdbx_description
1 polymer ?
#
loop_
_entity_poly.entity_id
_entity_poly.type
_entity_poly.pdbx_seq_one_letter_code
_entity_poly.pdbx_strand_id
1 'polypeptide(L)'
;MPEITIIPLGAGQDVGRSCILVSINGRNVMFDCGMHMGYSDERRFPAFSQINGGGNLTKYLDCVIISHFHLDHCGALPHMTEQIGYDGPIYMTYPSKSIVPVLLVIPVDLHQVINVNGDLTIQPFYAGHVLGAAMFLIKTGGQSILYTGDFNMTPDRHLGAATVLPGLKPDVLITETTYASTIRDSKRARERDFLRKVHEVVKNGGKVLIPVFALGRAQELCILLESYWDRLDLNIPVFFSPGLAEKANQYYRLFIGWTNENIKETFAERNMFDFKHIKPFDLRTADSPGPMVCFMGDSL
;
A
#
# COMPACT_ATOMS: atom_id res chain seq x y z
N MET A 1 -20.37 25.05 -39.27
CA MET A 1 -19.86 25.18 -37.89
C MET A 1 -19.30 23.82 -37.51
N PRO A 2 -18.18 23.70 -36.79
CA PRO A 2 -17.82 22.40 -36.25
C PRO A 2 -18.94 21.96 -35.30
N GLU A 3 -19.56 20.84 -35.62
CA GLU A 3 -20.68 20.29 -34.85
C GLU A 3 -20.13 19.64 -33.59
N ILE A 4 -20.64 20.06 -32.43
CA ILE A 4 -20.36 19.39 -31.15
C ILE A 4 -21.44 18.34 -30.97
N THR A 5 -21.03 17.09 -30.77
CA THR A 5 -21.95 15.98 -30.51
C THR A 5 -21.73 15.48 -29.08
N ILE A 6 -22.82 15.22 -28.36
CA ILE A 6 -22.80 14.73 -26.99
C ILE A 6 -23.68 13.48 -26.92
N ILE A 7 -23.11 12.37 -26.47
CA ILE A 7 -23.77 11.07 -26.38
C ILE A 7 -23.66 10.57 -24.93
N PRO A 8 -24.75 10.62 -24.15
CA PRO A 8 -24.81 9.97 -22.84
C PRO A 8 -24.80 8.45 -23.01
N LEU A 9 -23.77 7.80 -22.49
CA LEU A 9 -23.61 6.34 -22.47
C LEU A 9 -24.04 5.72 -21.12
N GLY A 10 -24.23 6.59 -20.13
CA GLY A 10 -24.81 6.32 -18.82
C GLY A 10 -25.19 7.64 -18.12
N ALA A 11 -25.92 7.56 -17.01
CA ALA A 11 -26.57 8.70 -16.31
C ALA A 11 -27.53 9.56 -17.16
N GLY A 12 -27.87 9.14 -18.38
CA GLY A 12 -28.90 9.79 -19.20
C GLY A 12 -30.30 9.49 -18.65
N GLN A 13 -30.93 10.48 -18.00
CA GLN A 13 -32.21 10.31 -17.28
C GLN A 13 -32.15 9.25 -16.15
N ASP A 14 -30.97 9.03 -15.58
CA ASP A 14 -30.69 7.98 -14.58
C ASP A 14 -29.60 8.47 -13.60
N VAL A 15 -29.49 7.87 -12.42
CA VAL A 15 -28.43 8.15 -11.45
C VAL A 15 -27.56 6.91 -11.30
N GLY A 16 -26.28 7.02 -11.67
CA GLY A 16 -25.35 5.90 -11.72
C GLY A 16 -24.69 5.76 -13.08
N ARG A 17 -23.59 5.01 -13.14
CA ARG A 17 -22.84 4.69 -14.38
C ARG A 17 -22.53 5.90 -15.27
N SER A 18 -22.23 7.06 -14.69
CA SER A 18 -21.97 8.30 -15.43
C SER A 18 -20.88 8.08 -16.48
N CYS A 19 -21.22 8.38 -17.72
CA CYS A 19 -20.34 8.25 -18.87
C CYS A 19 -20.92 9.05 -20.03
N ILE A 20 -20.18 10.05 -20.50
CA ILE A 20 -20.63 10.94 -21.58
C ILE A 20 -19.51 11.03 -22.62
N LEU A 21 -19.80 10.64 -23.85
CA LEU A 21 -18.92 10.84 -24.99
C LEU A 21 -19.20 12.20 -25.63
N VAL A 22 -18.16 13.01 -25.79
CA VAL A 22 -18.22 14.30 -26.47
C VAL A 22 -17.29 14.29 -27.68
N SER A 23 -17.86 14.56 -28.85
CA SER A 23 -17.11 14.77 -30.08
C SER A 23 -17.08 16.26 -30.41
N ILE A 24 -15.89 16.84 -30.53
CA ILE A 24 -15.68 18.26 -30.83
C ILE A 24 -14.47 18.43 -31.76
N ASN A 25 -14.64 19.15 -32.88
CA ASN A 25 -13.57 19.39 -33.85
C ASN A 25 -12.83 18.11 -34.31
N GLY A 26 -13.55 17.00 -34.47
CA GLY A 26 -12.97 15.70 -34.85
C GLY A 26 -12.17 14.99 -33.75
N ARG A 27 -12.28 15.45 -32.50
CA ARG A 27 -11.72 14.81 -31.30
C ARG A 27 -12.82 14.20 -30.46
N ASN A 28 -12.53 13.10 -29.80
CA ASN A 28 -13.46 12.35 -28.96
C ASN A 28 -12.92 12.28 -27.53
N VAL A 29 -13.65 12.88 -26.60
CA VAL A 29 -13.32 12.86 -25.17
C VAL A 29 -14.44 12.18 -24.43
N MET A 30 -14.11 11.24 -23.55
CA MET A 30 -15.08 10.60 -22.67
C MET A 30 -14.98 11.20 -21.27
N PHE A 31 -16.10 11.63 -20.73
CA PHE A 31 -16.22 12.14 -19.37
C PHE A 31 -16.85 11.07 -18.48
N ASP A 32 -16.14 10.76 -17.40
CA ASP A 32 -16.45 9.73 -16.42
C ASP A 32 -16.55 8.30 -17.00
N CYS A 33 -16.45 7.33 -16.10
CA CYS A 33 -16.55 5.90 -16.38
C CYS A 33 -17.07 5.20 -15.12
N GLY A 34 -18.33 5.50 -14.81
CA GLY A 34 -18.99 5.07 -13.58
C GLY A 34 -19.60 3.67 -13.62
N MET A 35 -19.93 3.15 -12.44
CA MET A 35 -20.74 1.94 -12.27
C MET A 35 -22.07 2.27 -11.57
N HIS A 36 -23.17 1.64 -11.99
CA HIS A 36 -24.47 1.80 -11.34
C HIS A 36 -24.65 0.75 -10.23
N MET A 37 -24.66 1.22 -8.98
CA MET A 37 -24.63 0.36 -7.79
C MET A 37 -25.90 -0.48 -7.56
N GLY A 38 -27.03 -0.11 -8.18
CA GLY A 38 -28.28 -0.87 -8.09
C GLY A 38 -28.37 -2.10 -9.00
N TYR A 39 -27.38 -2.35 -9.87
CA TYR A 39 -27.37 -3.51 -10.77
C TYR A 39 -26.19 -4.42 -10.46
N SER A 40 -26.43 -5.73 -10.56
CA SER A 40 -25.40 -6.77 -10.41
C SER A 40 -24.98 -7.43 -11.73
N ASP A 41 -25.64 -7.08 -12.84
CA ASP A 41 -25.36 -7.57 -14.19
C ASP A 41 -24.74 -6.47 -15.08
N GLU A 42 -24.58 -6.76 -16.37
CA GLU A 42 -23.99 -5.85 -17.38
C GLU A 42 -24.62 -4.45 -17.41
N ARG A 43 -25.89 -4.29 -16.98
CA ARG A 43 -26.54 -2.96 -16.94
C ARG A 43 -25.85 -1.99 -16.00
N ARG A 44 -25.02 -2.49 -15.08
CA ARG A 44 -24.22 -1.67 -14.16
C ARG A 44 -23.16 -0.83 -14.88
N PHE A 45 -22.76 -1.20 -16.09
CA PHE A 45 -21.71 -0.51 -16.83
C PHE A 45 -22.30 0.49 -17.84
N PRO A 46 -21.49 1.49 -18.28
CA PRO A 46 -21.82 2.32 -19.43
C PRO A 46 -21.99 1.49 -20.71
N ALA A 47 -22.77 2.00 -21.66
CA ALA A 47 -23.04 1.34 -22.93
C ALA A 47 -21.84 1.42 -23.91
N PHE A 48 -20.68 0.87 -23.54
CA PHE A 48 -19.44 0.94 -24.34
C PHE A 48 -19.59 0.40 -25.76
N SER A 49 -20.48 -0.57 -25.98
CA SER A 49 -20.76 -1.13 -27.32
C SER A 49 -21.33 -0.09 -28.30
N GLN A 50 -21.86 1.03 -27.81
CA GLN A 50 -22.33 2.13 -28.65
C GLN A 50 -21.19 3.04 -29.14
N ILE A 51 -20.00 2.94 -28.54
CA ILE A 51 -18.82 3.68 -28.99
C ILE A 51 -18.24 2.95 -30.20
N ASN A 52 -18.02 3.67 -31.31
CA ASN A 52 -17.35 3.16 -32.50
C ASN A 52 -17.91 1.81 -33.02
N GLY A 53 -19.22 1.57 -32.85
CA GLY A 53 -19.86 0.29 -33.22
C GLY A 53 -19.28 -0.94 -32.50
N GLY A 54 -18.74 -0.77 -31.29
CA GLY A 54 -18.04 -1.82 -30.55
C GLY A 54 -16.60 -2.07 -31.01
N GLY A 55 -16.05 -1.18 -31.83
CA GLY A 55 -14.65 -1.22 -32.24
C GLY A 55 -13.68 -0.85 -31.12
N ASN A 56 -12.38 -0.87 -31.41
CA ASN A 56 -11.34 -0.54 -30.45
C ASN A 56 -11.53 0.89 -29.89
N LEU A 57 -11.71 1.01 -28.56
CA LEU A 57 -11.95 2.29 -27.88
C LEU A 57 -10.74 3.22 -27.96
N THR A 58 -9.53 2.70 -27.78
CA THR A 58 -8.30 3.52 -27.79
C THR A 58 -8.08 4.26 -29.10
N LYS A 59 -8.38 3.60 -30.23
CA LYS A 59 -8.28 4.25 -31.54
C LYS A 59 -9.33 5.34 -31.75
N TYR A 60 -10.42 5.30 -30.98
CA TYR A 60 -11.54 6.21 -31.14
C TYR A 60 -11.48 7.40 -30.17
N LEU A 61 -11.07 7.17 -28.92
CA LEU A 61 -11.01 8.18 -27.86
C LEU A 61 -9.62 8.81 -27.77
N ASP A 62 -9.55 10.15 -27.75
CA ASP A 62 -8.30 10.86 -27.48
C ASP A 62 -7.92 10.76 -25.98
N CYS A 63 -8.91 10.81 -25.07
CA CYS A 63 -8.71 10.61 -23.63
C CYS A 63 -10.01 10.34 -22.87
N VAL A 64 -9.85 9.91 -21.61
CA VAL A 64 -10.92 9.84 -20.60
C VAL A 64 -10.62 10.82 -19.47
N ILE A 65 -11.62 11.56 -19.01
CA ILE A 65 -11.51 12.51 -17.90
C ILE A 65 -12.46 12.09 -16.80
N ILE A 66 -11.94 11.86 -15.59
CA ILE A 66 -12.76 11.53 -14.42
C ILE A 66 -12.93 12.75 -13.54
N SER A 67 -14.18 13.11 -13.29
CA SER A 67 -14.57 14.30 -12.52
C SER A 67 -14.21 14.17 -11.04
N HIS A 68 -14.60 13.06 -10.40
CA HIS A 68 -14.36 12.81 -8.98
C HIS A 68 -14.40 11.30 -8.65
N PHE A 69 -14.15 10.96 -7.39
CA PHE A 69 -13.86 9.59 -6.97
C PHE A 69 -15.09 8.70 -6.69
N HIS A 70 -16.33 9.20 -6.74
CA HIS A 70 -17.47 8.33 -6.45
C HIS A 70 -17.60 7.20 -7.48
N LEU A 71 -18.13 6.05 -7.06
CA LEU A 71 -18.17 4.84 -7.87
C LEU A 71 -19.06 4.98 -9.10
N ASP A 72 -20.08 5.83 -9.05
CA ASP A 72 -20.90 6.19 -10.19
C ASP A 72 -20.21 7.10 -11.21
N HIS A 73 -18.95 7.49 -10.98
CA HIS A 73 -18.12 8.25 -11.93
C HIS A 73 -16.80 7.55 -12.31
N CYS A 74 -16.32 6.60 -11.50
CA CYS A 74 -15.05 5.90 -11.76
C CYS A 74 -15.11 4.37 -11.61
N GLY A 75 -16.22 3.82 -11.12
CA GLY A 75 -16.33 2.41 -10.73
C GLY A 75 -16.25 1.42 -11.90
N ALA A 76 -16.45 1.86 -13.14
CA ALA A 76 -16.31 1.01 -14.33
C ALA A 76 -14.92 1.09 -14.97
N LEU A 77 -13.99 1.90 -14.44
CA LEU A 77 -12.63 2.01 -14.97
C LEU A 77 -11.93 0.65 -15.13
N PRO A 78 -11.91 -0.26 -14.13
CA PRO A 78 -11.26 -1.57 -14.30
C PRO A 78 -11.92 -2.43 -15.38
N HIS A 79 -13.25 -2.35 -15.52
CA HIS A 79 -13.95 -3.08 -16.59
C HIS A 79 -13.59 -2.50 -17.97
N MET A 80 -13.54 -1.17 -18.09
CA MET A 80 -13.17 -0.50 -19.34
C MET A 80 -11.71 -0.78 -19.76
N THR A 81 -10.75 -0.76 -18.82
CA THR A 81 -9.34 -1.01 -19.15
C THR A 81 -9.08 -2.50 -19.39
N GLU A 82 -9.53 -3.37 -18.48
CA GLU A 82 -9.16 -4.79 -18.50
C GLU A 82 -10.04 -5.67 -19.38
N GLN A 83 -11.34 -5.37 -19.48
CA GLN A 83 -12.31 -6.20 -20.22
C GLN A 83 -12.64 -5.62 -21.59
N ILE A 84 -12.84 -4.30 -21.68
CA ILE A 84 -13.10 -3.62 -22.96
C ILE A 84 -11.80 -3.32 -23.72
N GLY A 85 -10.66 -3.20 -23.02
CA GLY A 85 -9.34 -3.05 -23.63
C GLY A 85 -8.97 -1.61 -24.01
N TYR A 86 -9.31 -0.64 -23.16
CA TYR A 86 -8.83 0.74 -23.31
C TYR A 86 -7.46 0.94 -22.64
N ASP A 87 -6.47 1.37 -23.42
CA ASP A 87 -5.08 1.65 -23.00
C ASP A 87 -4.67 3.11 -23.22
N GLY A 88 -5.62 3.99 -23.56
CA GLY A 88 -5.39 5.41 -23.73
C GLY A 88 -5.27 6.19 -22.41
N PRO A 89 -5.01 7.51 -22.47
CA PRO A 89 -4.78 8.31 -21.28
C PRO A 89 -6.06 8.57 -20.49
N ILE A 90 -5.98 8.39 -19.17
CA ILE A 90 -7.04 8.68 -18.20
C ILE A 90 -6.56 9.79 -17.28
N TYR A 91 -7.28 10.92 -17.26
CA TYR A 91 -6.95 12.08 -16.46
C TYR A 91 -7.85 12.19 -15.24
N MET A 92 -7.23 12.47 -14.10
CA MET A 92 -7.89 12.72 -12.82
C MET A 92 -7.12 13.82 -12.08
N THR A 93 -7.78 14.50 -11.15
CA THR A 93 -7.07 15.36 -10.20
C THR A 93 -6.25 14.50 -9.22
N TYR A 94 -5.19 15.07 -8.63
CA TYR A 94 -4.35 14.36 -7.65
C TYR A 94 -5.15 13.71 -6.50
N PRO A 95 -6.16 14.37 -5.88
CA PRO A 95 -6.98 13.75 -4.84
C PRO A 95 -7.76 12.54 -5.36
N SER A 96 -8.46 12.67 -6.50
CA SER A 96 -9.26 11.58 -7.07
C SER A 96 -8.39 10.37 -7.43
N LYS A 97 -7.22 10.59 -8.05
CA LYS A 97 -6.26 9.54 -8.37
C LYS A 97 -5.81 8.76 -7.12
N SER A 98 -5.72 9.42 -5.98
CA SER A 98 -5.26 8.81 -4.73
C SER A 98 -6.37 8.03 -4.02
N ILE A 99 -7.64 8.43 -4.19
CA ILE A 99 -8.80 7.84 -3.49
C ILE A 99 -9.42 6.68 -4.27
N VAL A 100 -9.45 6.75 -5.61
CA VAL A 100 -10.10 5.72 -6.43
C VAL A 100 -9.59 4.29 -6.16
N PRO A 101 -8.27 4.04 -6.07
CA PRO A 101 -7.78 2.71 -5.71
C PRO A 101 -8.30 2.23 -4.34
N VAL A 102 -8.49 3.14 -3.38
CA VAL A 102 -9.02 2.82 -2.05
C VAL A 102 -10.50 2.43 -2.13
N LEU A 103 -11.29 3.08 -3.00
CA LEU A 103 -12.72 2.79 -3.17
C LEU A 103 -13.00 1.52 -3.98
N LEU A 104 -12.05 1.11 -4.83
CA LEU A 104 -12.18 -0.10 -5.65
C LEU A 104 -11.75 -1.38 -4.93
N VAL A 105 -11.07 -1.26 -3.77
CA VAL A 105 -10.61 -2.39 -2.97
C VAL A 105 -11.54 -2.60 -1.78
N ILE A 106 -11.95 -3.84 -1.55
CA ILE A 106 -12.72 -4.23 -0.36
C ILE A 106 -11.71 -4.58 0.74
N PRO A 107 -11.66 -3.85 1.86
CA PRO A 107 -10.79 -4.20 2.98
C PRO A 107 -11.30 -5.47 3.68
N VAL A 108 -10.37 -6.23 4.24
CA VAL A 108 -10.63 -7.50 4.92
C VAL A 108 -9.95 -7.48 6.29
N ASP A 109 -10.67 -7.89 7.33
CA ASP A 109 -10.12 -7.97 8.68
C ASP A 109 -9.43 -9.31 8.92
N LEU A 110 -8.40 -9.31 9.77
CA LEU A 110 -7.74 -10.54 10.20
C LEU A 110 -8.76 -11.54 10.74
N HIS A 111 -8.62 -12.80 10.32
CA HIS A 111 -9.50 -13.92 10.65
C HIS A 111 -10.93 -13.84 10.12
N GLN A 112 -11.32 -12.76 9.43
CA GLN A 112 -12.62 -12.67 8.78
C GLN A 112 -12.75 -13.72 7.68
N VAL A 113 -13.81 -14.53 7.72
CA VAL A 113 -14.12 -15.46 6.63
C VAL A 113 -15.01 -14.73 5.63
N ILE A 114 -14.54 -14.60 4.39
CA ILE A 114 -15.26 -13.93 3.31
C ILE A 114 -15.69 -15.00 2.31
N ASN A 115 -16.99 -15.07 2.02
CA ASN A 115 -17.50 -15.87 0.90
C ASN A 115 -17.41 -15.02 -0.37
N VAL A 116 -16.55 -15.46 -1.31
CA VAL A 116 -16.33 -14.77 -2.58
C VAL A 116 -17.47 -15.10 -3.55
N ASN A 117 -17.73 -16.39 -3.75
CA ASN A 117 -18.86 -16.91 -4.50
C ASN A 117 -19.03 -18.42 -4.25
N GLY A 118 -20.28 -18.90 -4.22
CA GLY A 118 -20.56 -20.33 -4.02
C GLY A 118 -19.93 -20.86 -2.74
N ASP A 119 -19.01 -21.82 -2.89
CA ASP A 119 -18.24 -22.44 -1.80
C ASP A 119 -16.82 -21.88 -1.64
N LEU A 120 -16.42 -20.88 -2.44
CA LEU A 120 -15.12 -20.23 -2.36
C LEU A 120 -15.08 -19.26 -1.18
N THR A 121 -14.20 -19.53 -0.22
CA THR A 121 -13.95 -18.67 0.92
C THR A 121 -12.50 -18.25 1.02
N ILE A 122 -12.26 -17.02 1.49
CA ILE A 122 -10.94 -16.50 1.82
C ILE A 122 -10.90 -16.04 3.27
N GLN A 123 -9.77 -16.28 3.95
CA GLN A 123 -9.55 -15.88 5.34
C GLN A 123 -8.11 -15.38 5.51
N PRO A 124 -7.89 -14.11 5.85
CA PRO A 124 -6.56 -13.57 6.08
C PRO A 124 -6.06 -13.91 7.50
N PHE A 125 -4.74 -14.06 7.61
CA PHE A 125 -4.00 -14.38 8.82
C PHE A 125 -2.79 -13.44 8.94
N TYR A 126 -2.39 -13.09 10.16
CA TYR A 126 -1.32 -12.12 10.37
C TYR A 126 0.04 -12.68 9.92
N ALA A 127 0.81 -11.96 9.08
CA ALA A 127 2.10 -12.42 8.57
C ALA A 127 3.33 -11.83 9.29
N GLY A 128 3.18 -10.74 10.06
CA GLY A 128 4.26 -10.15 10.87
C GLY A 128 5.45 -9.53 10.12
N HIS A 129 5.49 -9.59 8.78
CA HIS A 129 6.61 -9.13 7.96
C HIS A 129 6.73 -7.59 7.88
N VAL A 130 5.66 -6.93 7.44
CA VAL A 130 5.48 -5.47 7.48
C VAL A 130 4.07 -5.15 7.98
N LEU A 131 3.82 -3.88 8.34
CA LEU A 131 2.48 -3.43 8.76
C LEU A 131 1.45 -3.76 7.68
N GLY A 132 0.38 -4.47 8.06
CA GLY A 132 -0.69 -4.89 7.13
C GLY A 132 -0.43 -6.19 6.37
N ALA A 133 0.74 -6.82 6.50
CA ALA A 133 1.04 -8.06 5.80
C ALA A 133 0.17 -9.23 6.31
N ALA A 134 -0.39 -10.00 5.38
CA ALA A 134 -1.27 -11.13 5.68
C ALA A 134 -0.97 -12.36 4.81
N MET A 135 -1.12 -13.54 5.43
CA MET A 135 -1.22 -14.83 4.75
C MET A 135 -2.70 -15.12 4.46
N PHE A 136 -3.03 -15.78 3.35
CA PHE A 136 -4.42 -16.06 2.97
C PHE A 136 -4.69 -17.56 2.91
N LEU A 137 -5.66 -18.01 3.70
CA LEU A 137 -6.26 -19.33 3.56
C LEU A 137 -7.44 -19.24 2.60
N ILE A 138 -7.40 -20.02 1.54
CA ILE A 138 -8.43 -20.12 0.51
C ILE A 138 -9.03 -21.52 0.62
N LYS A 139 -10.37 -21.64 0.60
CA LYS A 139 -11.06 -22.94 0.57
C LYS A 139 -12.13 -22.97 -0.51
N THR A 140 -12.23 -24.07 -1.24
CA THR A 140 -13.28 -24.36 -2.22
C THR A 140 -13.29 -25.87 -2.51
N GLY A 141 -14.44 -26.46 -2.80
CA GLY A 141 -14.56 -27.88 -3.17
C GLY A 141 -14.05 -28.86 -2.11
N GLY A 142 -14.05 -28.46 -0.83
CA GLY A 142 -13.46 -29.24 0.27
C GLY A 142 -11.93 -29.25 0.32
N GLN A 143 -11.25 -28.52 -0.57
CA GLN A 143 -9.80 -28.33 -0.60
C GLN A 143 -9.40 -26.97 -0.04
N SER A 144 -8.13 -26.85 0.33
CA SER A 144 -7.58 -25.66 0.98
C SER A 144 -6.15 -25.32 0.54
N ILE A 145 -5.90 -24.03 0.33
CA ILE A 145 -4.58 -23.47 0.00
C ILE A 145 -4.22 -22.42 1.04
N LEU A 146 -3.00 -22.46 1.57
CA LEU A 146 -2.43 -21.35 2.33
C LEU A 146 -1.36 -20.66 1.47
N TYR A 147 -1.58 -19.40 1.11
CA TYR A 147 -0.58 -18.54 0.48
C TYR A 147 0.01 -17.61 1.54
N THR A 148 1.33 -17.69 1.77
CA THR A 148 1.95 -16.91 2.87
C THR A 148 2.31 -15.48 2.47
N GLY A 149 2.59 -15.22 1.19
CA GLY A 149 3.40 -14.07 0.81
C GLY A 149 4.73 -14.07 1.59
N ASP A 150 5.24 -12.88 1.91
CA ASP A 150 6.38 -12.73 2.81
C ASP A 150 5.91 -12.71 4.27
N PHE A 151 6.53 -13.52 5.12
CA PHE A 151 6.13 -13.67 6.52
C PHE A 151 7.34 -13.68 7.45
N ASN A 152 7.10 -13.41 8.74
CA ASN A 152 8.14 -13.43 9.74
C ASN A 152 7.68 -14.15 11.00
N MET A 153 8.29 -15.29 11.30
CA MET A 153 8.01 -16.08 12.51
C MET A 153 8.68 -15.51 13.78
N THR A 154 9.61 -14.56 13.62
CA THR A 154 10.29 -13.91 14.75
C THR A 154 9.70 -12.52 14.96
N PRO A 155 9.12 -12.23 16.14
CA PRO A 155 8.52 -10.91 16.37
C PRO A 155 9.57 -9.79 16.30
N ASP A 156 9.15 -8.69 15.69
CA ASP A 156 9.91 -7.45 15.64
C ASP A 156 9.58 -6.54 16.84
N ARG A 157 10.32 -5.44 17.05
CA ARG A 157 9.99 -4.50 18.16
C ARG A 157 8.60 -3.92 17.99
N HIS A 158 8.16 -3.79 16.74
CA HIS A 158 6.91 -3.17 16.38
C HIS A 158 5.82 -4.13 15.85
N LEU A 159 6.20 -5.33 15.36
CA LEU A 159 5.27 -6.31 14.79
C LEU A 159 5.33 -7.64 15.52
N GLY A 160 4.23 -8.38 15.50
CA GLY A 160 4.17 -9.75 16.03
C GLY A 160 4.80 -10.77 15.09
N ALA A 161 4.82 -12.03 15.51
CA ALA A 161 5.15 -13.15 14.61
C ALA A 161 3.93 -13.51 13.74
N ALA A 162 4.18 -14.13 12.60
CA ALA A 162 3.12 -14.72 11.78
C ALA A 162 2.30 -15.75 12.57
N THR A 163 0.98 -15.76 12.39
CA THR A 163 0.07 -16.65 13.13
C THR A 163 -1.01 -17.23 12.22
N VAL A 164 -1.38 -18.49 12.45
CA VAL A 164 -2.51 -19.18 11.81
C VAL A 164 -3.34 -19.90 12.88
N LEU A 165 -4.48 -20.47 12.49
CA LEU A 165 -5.26 -21.33 13.40
C LEU A 165 -4.42 -22.51 13.91
N PRO A 166 -4.47 -22.84 15.22
CA PRO A 166 -3.81 -24.02 15.76
C PRO A 166 -4.23 -25.29 15.01
N GLY A 167 -3.25 -26.07 14.58
CA GLY A 167 -3.50 -27.33 13.87
C GLY A 167 -3.99 -27.17 12.42
N LEU A 168 -3.92 -25.97 11.84
CA LEU A 168 -4.23 -25.76 10.42
C LEU A 168 -3.34 -26.66 9.54
N LYS A 169 -3.99 -27.43 8.66
CA LYS A 169 -3.34 -28.30 7.67
C LYS A 169 -3.95 -28.01 6.31
N PRO A 170 -3.37 -27.09 5.52
CA PRO A 170 -3.84 -26.86 4.17
C PRO A 170 -3.43 -28.04 3.27
N ASP A 171 -4.20 -28.31 2.22
CA ASP A 171 -3.85 -29.32 1.21
C ASP A 171 -2.64 -28.85 0.38
N VAL A 172 -2.54 -27.54 0.14
CA VAL A 172 -1.41 -26.91 -0.56
C VAL A 172 -0.88 -25.72 0.26
N LEU A 173 0.44 -25.66 0.44
CA LEU A 173 1.14 -24.50 0.99
C LEU A 173 1.97 -23.84 -0.12
N ILE A 174 1.71 -22.57 -0.38
CA ILE A 174 2.53 -21.72 -1.24
C ILE A 174 3.28 -20.75 -0.32
N THR A 175 4.59 -20.91 -0.22
CA THR A 175 5.45 -20.15 0.71
C THR A 175 6.63 -19.49 0.01
N GLU A 176 7.07 -18.36 0.52
CA GLU A 176 8.34 -17.75 0.12
C GLU A 176 9.55 -18.64 0.51
N THR A 177 10.67 -18.45 -0.19
CA THR A 177 11.94 -19.14 0.09
C THR A 177 13.12 -18.17 0.20
N THR A 178 12.86 -16.90 0.52
CA THR A 178 13.84 -15.79 0.49
C THR A 178 15.14 -16.08 1.25
N TYR A 179 15.05 -16.79 2.38
CA TYR A 179 16.21 -17.18 3.20
C TYR A 179 16.35 -18.70 3.37
N ALA A 180 15.74 -19.52 2.50
CA ALA A 180 15.67 -20.97 2.68
C ALA A 180 17.04 -21.65 2.86
N SER A 181 18.08 -21.13 2.20
CA SER A 181 19.46 -21.64 2.29
C SER A 181 20.36 -20.88 3.25
N THR A 182 19.87 -19.81 3.87
CA THR A 182 20.69 -18.89 4.66
C THR A 182 20.48 -19.12 6.15
N ILE A 183 21.53 -19.58 6.83
CA ILE A 183 21.56 -19.60 8.30
C ILE A 183 21.84 -18.18 8.79
N ARG A 184 20.92 -17.63 9.58
CA ARG A 184 21.04 -16.28 10.12
C ARG A 184 21.49 -16.33 11.58
N ASP A 185 22.43 -15.46 11.93
CA ASP A 185 22.78 -15.21 13.33
C ASP A 185 21.55 -14.80 14.15
N SER A 186 21.59 -14.97 15.47
CA SER A 186 20.50 -14.51 16.33
C SER A 186 20.19 -13.02 16.11
N LYS A 187 18.92 -12.64 16.27
CA LYS A 187 18.46 -11.23 16.19
C LYS A 187 19.33 -10.31 17.06
N ARG A 188 19.61 -10.72 18.30
CA ARG A 188 20.46 -9.99 19.25
C ARG A 188 21.90 -9.78 18.73
N ALA A 189 22.49 -10.79 18.10
CA ALA A 189 23.85 -10.68 17.57
C ALA A 189 23.91 -9.68 16.40
N ARG A 190 22.95 -9.74 15.47
CA ARG A 190 22.88 -8.81 14.32
C ARG A 190 22.65 -7.37 14.75
N GLU A 191 21.76 -7.15 15.72
CA GLU A 191 21.52 -5.80 16.27
C GLU A 191 22.73 -5.23 16.97
N ARG A 192 23.42 -6.05 17.78
CA ARG A 192 24.66 -5.64 18.43
C ARG A 192 25.73 -5.27 17.41
N ASP A 193 25.89 -6.08 16.37
CA ASP A 193 26.86 -5.80 15.30
C ASP A 193 26.52 -4.53 14.52
N PHE A 194 25.25 -4.34 14.17
CA PHE A 194 24.76 -3.11 13.54
C PHE A 194 25.07 -1.88 14.40
N LEU A 195 24.64 -1.87 15.67
CA LEU A 195 24.88 -0.75 16.59
C LEU A 195 26.37 -0.47 16.79
N ARG A 196 27.19 -1.52 16.90
CA ARG A 196 28.65 -1.39 17.01
C ARG A 196 29.23 -0.67 15.80
N LYS A 197 28.88 -1.10 14.58
CA LYS A 197 29.37 -0.49 13.33
C LYS A 197 28.93 0.97 13.21
N VAL A 198 27.67 1.27 13.49
CA VAL A 198 27.15 2.65 13.46
C VAL A 198 27.91 3.52 14.46
N HIS A 199 28.04 3.07 15.71
CA HIS A 199 28.70 3.84 16.77
C HIS A 199 30.19 4.06 16.47
N GLU A 200 30.91 3.04 15.97
CA GLU A 200 32.32 3.14 15.62
C GLU A 200 32.57 4.24 14.57
N VAL A 201 31.74 4.31 13.53
CA VAL A 201 31.86 5.33 12.49
C VAL A 201 31.62 6.73 13.05
N VAL A 202 30.53 6.96 13.80
CA VAL A 202 30.21 8.30 14.32
C VAL A 202 31.20 8.75 15.41
N LYS A 203 31.73 7.82 16.21
CA LYS A 203 32.77 8.10 17.20
C LYS A 203 34.06 8.59 16.56
N ASN A 204 34.37 8.11 15.36
CA ASN A 204 35.52 8.54 14.57
C ASN A 204 35.24 9.79 13.72
N GLY A 205 34.12 10.49 13.95
CA GLY A 205 33.74 11.71 13.22
C GLY A 205 33.15 11.45 11.83
N GLY A 206 32.89 10.20 11.47
CA GLY A 206 32.33 9.80 10.18
C GLY A 206 30.81 9.94 10.10
N LYS A 207 30.29 9.89 8.86
CA LYS A 207 28.85 9.90 8.56
C LYS A 207 28.38 8.48 8.23
N VAL A 208 27.23 8.08 8.76
CA VAL A 208 26.60 6.79 8.50
C VAL A 208 25.39 6.99 7.59
N LEU A 209 25.36 6.26 6.48
CA LEU A 209 24.23 6.22 5.56
C LEU A 209 23.51 4.86 5.69
N ILE A 210 22.21 4.87 5.95
CA ILE A 210 21.39 3.68 6.11
C ILE A 210 20.28 3.68 5.03
N PRO A 211 20.47 2.97 3.91
CA PRO A 211 19.46 2.85 2.87
C PRO A 211 18.34 1.89 3.31
N VAL A 212 17.09 2.38 3.38
CA VAL A 212 15.91 1.62 3.80
C VAL A 212 14.65 2.08 3.09
N PHE A 213 13.70 1.17 2.87
CA PHE A 213 12.35 1.54 2.46
C PHE A 213 11.58 2.25 3.57
N ALA A 214 10.59 3.07 3.19
CA ALA A 214 9.79 3.90 4.09
C ALA A 214 9.15 3.18 5.27
N LEU A 215 8.65 1.98 5.00
CA LEU A 215 7.77 1.23 5.85
C LEU A 215 8.35 -0.16 6.11
N GLY A 216 8.27 -0.60 7.36
CA GLY A 216 8.75 -1.89 7.82
C GLY A 216 10.11 -1.78 8.50
N ARG A 217 11.19 -2.17 7.80
CA ARG A 217 12.52 -2.30 8.42
C ARG A 217 13.06 -0.97 8.97
N ALA A 218 12.70 0.16 8.37
CA ALA A 218 13.11 1.47 8.86
C ALA A 218 12.62 1.74 10.29
N GLN A 219 11.37 1.44 10.60
CA GLN A 219 10.82 1.62 11.95
C GLN A 219 11.54 0.76 12.99
N GLU A 220 11.85 -0.49 12.65
CA GLU A 220 12.63 -1.37 13.52
C GLU A 220 14.01 -0.78 13.86
N LEU A 221 14.71 -0.24 12.87
CA LEU A 221 16.04 0.36 13.05
C LEU A 221 15.97 1.70 13.78
N CYS A 222 14.93 2.50 13.55
CA CYS A 222 14.69 3.74 14.30
C CYS A 222 14.49 3.47 15.78
N ILE A 223 13.61 2.53 16.15
CA ILE A 223 13.38 2.17 17.56
C ILE A 223 14.66 1.62 18.21
N LEU A 224 15.44 0.83 17.45
CA LEU A 224 16.72 0.29 17.90
C LEU A 224 17.76 1.39 18.17
N LEU A 225 17.92 2.35 17.25
CA LEU A 225 18.87 3.45 17.41
C LEU A 225 18.43 4.43 18.49
N GLU A 226 17.15 4.79 18.55
CA GLU A 226 16.57 5.67 19.57
C GLU A 226 16.89 5.15 20.97
N SER A 227 16.61 3.86 21.22
CA SER A 227 16.89 3.22 22.50
C SER A 227 18.38 3.18 22.82
N TYR A 228 19.23 3.02 21.80
CA TYR A 228 20.69 3.00 21.98
C TYR A 228 21.26 4.39 22.27
N TRP A 229 20.74 5.42 21.61
CA TRP A 229 21.09 6.83 21.81
C TRP A 229 20.72 7.28 23.23
N ASP A 230 19.48 7.01 23.67
CA ASP A 230 19.05 7.33 25.04
C ASP A 230 19.92 6.62 26.09
N ARG A 231 20.23 5.33 25.90
CA ARG A 231 21.01 4.55 26.87
C ARG A 231 22.44 5.05 27.04
N LEU A 232 23.05 5.58 25.99
CA LEU A 232 24.44 6.05 26.00
C LEU A 232 24.58 7.57 26.06
N ASP A 233 23.47 8.30 26.17
CA ASP A 233 23.41 9.76 26.18
C ASP A 233 24.17 10.39 24.99
N LEU A 234 23.94 9.84 23.79
CA LEU A 234 24.61 10.30 22.57
C LEU A 234 23.92 11.55 22.02
N ASN A 235 24.71 12.58 21.72
CA ASN A 235 24.24 13.84 21.12
C ASN A 235 24.53 13.95 19.61
N ILE A 236 24.97 12.86 18.97
CA ILE A 236 25.20 12.83 17.52
C ILE A 236 23.86 12.91 16.79
N PRO A 237 23.68 13.80 15.79
CA PRO A 237 22.42 13.94 15.09
C PRO A 237 22.06 12.69 14.28
N VAL A 238 20.81 12.27 14.39
CA VAL A 238 20.21 11.21 13.57
C VAL A 238 19.09 11.81 12.73
N PHE A 239 19.12 11.55 11.44
CA PHE A 239 18.19 12.12 10.48
C PHE A 239 17.46 11.05 9.68
N PHE A 240 16.24 11.38 9.25
CA PHE A 240 15.41 10.55 8.38
C PHE A 240 14.91 11.34 7.18
N SER A 241 14.98 10.79 5.98
CA SER A 241 14.62 11.52 4.75
C SER A 241 13.22 12.17 4.79
N PRO A 242 13.04 13.37 4.21
CA PRO A 242 11.75 14.08 4.20
C PRO A 242 10.62 13.26 3.60
N GLY A 243 9.41 13.41 4.16
CA GLY A 243 8.18 12.78 3.65
C GLY A 243 8.05 11.28 3.93
N LEU A 244 9.15 10.60 4.22
CA LEU A 244 9.19 9.16 4.45
C LEU A 244 8.76 8.78 5.87
N ALA A 245 9.39 9.38 6.89
CA ALA A 245 9.06 9.15 8.30
C ALA A 245 7.66 9.66 8.65
N GLU A 246 7.26 10.82 8.14
CA GLU A 246 5.99 11.44 8.52
C GLU A 246 4.80 10.62 8.03
N LYS A 247 4.77 10.25 6.75
CA LYS A 247 3.73 9.36 6.20
C LYS A 247 3.74 8.00 6.88
N ALA A 248 4.91 7.42 7.11
CA ALA A 248 5.00 6.14 7.78
C ALA A 248 4.43 6.20 9.21
N ASN A 249 4.80 7.21 9.97
CA ASN A 249 4.29 7.42 11.33
C ASN A 249 2.77 7.65 11.34
N GLN A 250 2.22 8.35 10.33
CA GLN A 250 0.77 8.48 10.18
C GLN A 250 0.09 7.12 9.98
N TYR A 251 0.61 6.26 9.09
CA TYR A 251 0.06 4.91 8.90
C TYR A 251 0.16 4.04 10.15
N TYR A 252 1.29 4.06 10.85
CA TYR A 252 1.45 3.31 12.09
C TYR A 252 0.51 3.80 13.21
N ARG A 253 0.21 5.10 13.27
CA ARG A 253 -0.80 5.65 14.18
C ARG A 253 -2.21 5.18 13.83
N LEU A 254 -2.58 5.22 12.55
CA LEU A 254 -3.90 4.80 12.08
C LEU A 254 -4.13 3.30 12.25
N PHE A 255 -3.12 2.49 11.99
CA PHE A 255 -3.20 1.03 12.02
C PHE A 255 -2.46 0.42 13.23
N ILE A 256 -2.46 1.11 14.36
CA ILE A 256 -1.77 0.65 15.59
C ILE A 256 -2.26 -0.74 16.03
N GLY A 257 -3.51 -1.10 15.75
CA GLY A 257 -4.08 -2.43 16.02
C GLY A 257 -3.36 -3.59 15.32
N TRP A 258 -2.57 -3.33 14.28
CA TRP A 258 -1.76 -4.32 13.55
C TRP A 258 -0.33 -4.48 14.09
N THR A 259 0.04 -3.72 15.11
CA THR A 259 1.34 -3.85 15.80
C THR A 259 1.29 -4.96 16.86
N ASN A 260 2.42 -5.25 17.53
CA ASN A 260 2.42 -6.20 18.65
C ASN A 260 1.77 -5.60 19.92
N GLU A 261 1.44 -6.45 20.89
CA GLU A 261 0.78 -6.01 22.14
C GLU A 261 1.61 -4.97 22.92
N ASN A 262 2.93 -5.11 22.97
CA ASN A 262 3.81 -4.14 23.63
C ASN A 262 3.60 -2.73 23.05
N ILE A 263 3.59 -2.59 21.72
CA ILE A 263 3.32 -1.30 21.08
C ILE A 263 1.93 -0.77 21.42
N LYS A 264 0.89 -1.61 21.30
CA LYS A 264 -0.50 -1.20 21.58
C LYS A 264 -0.68 -0.69 23.01
N GLU A 265 -0.13 -1.41 23.99
CA GLU A 265 -0.22 -1.06 25.41
C GLU A 265 0.51 0.25 25.71
N THR A 266 1.70 0.44 25.15
CA THR A 266 2.50 1.63 25.47
C THR A 266 2.01 2.87 24.71
N PHE A 267 1.31 2.70 23.58
CA PHE A 267 0.88 3.79 22.72
C PHE A 267 0.00 4.83 23.41
N ALA A 268 -0.83 4.41 24.38
CA ALA A 268 -1.68 5.30 25.16
C ALA A 268 -0.89 6.28 26.05
N GLU A 269 0.30 5.88 26.50
CA GLU A 269 1.18 6.67 27.37
C GLU A 269 2.27 7.40 26.58
N ARG A 270 2.85 6.72 25.58
CA ARG A 270 3.94 7.23 24.74
C ARG A 270 3.88 6.61 23.35
N ASN A 271 3.85 7.46 22.33
CA ASN A 271 3.98 7.01 20.95
C ASN A 271 5.43 6.57 20.68
N MET A 272 5.66 5.27 20.50
CA MET A 272 7.00 4.72 20.21
C MET A 272 7.56 5.09 18.83
N PHE A 273 6.75 5.71 17.97
CA PHE A 273 7.16 6.26 16.68
C PHE A 273 7.43 7.77 16.74
N ASP A 274 7.28 8.38 17.92
CA ASP A 274 7.71 9.75 18.20
C ASP A 274 9.13 9.73 18.75
N PHE A 275 10.10 9.89 17.86
CA PHE A 275 11.52 9.77 18.17
C PHE A 275 12.09 11.10 18.67
N LYS A 276 12.76 11.09 19.82
CA LYS A 276 13.41 12.26 20.43
C LYS A 276 14.70 12.62 19.70
N HIS A 277 15.48 11.63 19.28
CA HIS A 277 16.80 11.85 18.68
C HIS A 277 16.79 11.88 17.16
N ILE A 278 15.75 11.33 16.54
CA ILE A 278 15.64 11.21 15.08
C ILE A 278 14.81 12.36 14.53
N LYS A 279 15.42 13.21 13.71
CA LYS A 279 14.80 14.41 13.16
C LYS A 279 14.61 14.31 11.65
N PRO A 280 13.69 15.08 11.05
CA PRO A 280 13.61 15.21 9.60
C PRO A 280 14.95 15.68 9.01
N PHE A 281 15.40 15.01 7.95
CA PHE A 281 16.64 15.37 7.26
C PHE A 281 16.43 16.61 6.41
N ASP A 282 17.31 17.59 6.53
CA ASP A 282 17.35 18.74 5.63
C ASP A 282 18.53 18.56 4.66
N LEU A 283 18.29 18.62 3.36
CA LEU A 283 19.35 18.49 2.35
C LEU A 283 20.51 19.47 2.58
N ARG A 284 20.24 20.64 3.16
CA ARG A 284 21.27 21.64 3.51
C ARG A 284 22.21 21.15 4.62
N THR A 285 21.79 20.16 5.40
CA THR A 285 22.58 19.56 6.49
C THR A 285 23.49 18.43 6.01
N ALA A 286 23.32 17.95 4.76
CA ALA A 286 24.15 16.89 4.19
C ALA A 286 25.65 17.23 4.24
N ASP A 287 25.98 18.50 3.96
CA ASP A 287 27.35 19.01 3.94
C ASP A 287 27.83 19.53 5.31
N SER A 288 26.99 19.45 6.35
CA SER A 288 27.37 19.90 7.69
C SER A 288 28.61 19.13 8.18
N PRO A 289 29.58 19.83 8.81
CA PRO A 289 30.76 19.18 9.34
C PRO A 289 30.40 18.29 10.54
N GLY A 290 31.18 17.24 10.74
CA GLY A 290 31.03 16.32 11.86
C GLY A 290 30.18 15.07 11.58
N PRO A 291 30.05 14.21 12.60
CA PRO A 291 29.36 12.92 12.47
C PRO A 291 27.85 13.08 12.42
N MET A 292 27.19 12.19 11.68
CA MET A 292 25.73 12.08 11.63
C MET A 292 25.32 10.68 11.18
N VAL A 293 24.07 10.30 11.48
CA VAL A 293 23.44 9.10 10.93
C VAL A 293 22.26 9.52 10.08
N CYS A 294 22.18 9.08 8.83
CA CYS A 294 21.10 9.42 7.91
C CYS A 294 20.41 8.16 7.39
N PHE A 295 19.12 8.01 7.69
CA PHE A 295 18.25 7.07 7.00
C PHE A 295 17.78 7.67 5.67
N MET A 296 18.06 6.97 4.57
CA MET A 296 17.69 7.40 3.23
C MET A 296 16.85 6.33 2.56
N GLY A 297 15.80 6.72 1.87
CA GLY A 297 14.89 5.80 1.19
C GLY A 297 14.13 6.50 0.08
N ASP A 298 13.68 5.73 -0.89
CA ASP A 298 12.78 6.21 -1.94
C ASP A 298 11.42 6.56 -1.33
N SER A 299 10.86 7.71 -1.73
CA SER A 299 9.50 8.09 -1.38
C SER A 299 8.49 7.11 -1.99
N LEU A 300 7.57 6.59 -1.18
CA LEU A 300 6.34 5.94 -1.64
C LEU A 300 5.53 6.85 -2.57
#